data_AF-A0A1I7XBS3-F1
#
_entry.id   AF-A0A1I7XBS3-F1
#
_cell.length_a   1.000
_cell.length_b   1.000
_cell.length_c   1.000
_cell.angle_alpha   90.00
_cell.angle_beta   90.00
_cell.angle_gamma   90.00
#
_symmetry.space_group_name_H-M   'P 1'
#
loop_
_entity.id
_entity.type
_entity.pdbx_description
1 polymer ?
#
loop_
_entity_poly.entity_id
_entity_poly.type
_entity_poly.pdbx_seq_one_letter_code
_entity_poly.pdbx_strand_id
1 'polypeptide(L)' 'MAVVLNGLLIFCVVNFCLTTPEEPYLTFEELYQYGKNEYTMKNWPDCIGYMKRALDDFR' A
#
# COMPACT_ATOMS: atom_id res chain seq x y z
N MET A 1 -15.34 35.66 -2.91
CA MET A 1 -15.60 34.44 -3.72
C MET A 1 -14.32 33.81 -4.26
N ALA A 2 -13.37 34.57 -4.81
CA ALA A 2 -12.10 34.03 -5.35
C ALA A 2 -11.18 33.32 -4.32
N VAL A 3 -11.18 33.74 -3.04
CA VAL A 3 -10.34 33.15 -1.99
C VAL A 3 -10.78 31.73 -1.62
N VAL A 4 -12.10 31.51 -1.56
CA VAL A 4 -12.68 30.19 -1.24
C VAL A 4 -12.43 29.20 -2.37
N LEU A 5 -12.50 29.67 -3.63
CA LEU A 5 -12.21 28.87 -4.82
C LEU A 5 -10.73 28.42 -4.85
N ASN A 6 -9.80 29.31 -4.49
CA ASN A 6 -8.38 28.98 -4.36
C ASN A 6 -8.12 27.98 -3.23
N GLY A 7 -8.80 28.12 -2.08
CA GLY A 7 -8.70 27.16 -0.98
C GLY A 7 -9.18 25.75 -1.37
N LEU A 8 -10.28 25.65 -2.12
CA LEU A 8 -10.80 24.40 -2.66
C LEU A 8 -9.84 23.73 -3.65
N LEU A 9 -9.25 24.52 -4.56
CA LEU A 9 -8.24 24.02 -5.50
C LEU A 9 -7.01 23.45 -4.79
N ILE A 10 -6.50 24.14 -3.77
CA ILE A 10 -5.36 23.68 -2.98
C ILE A 10 -5.70 22.36 -2.26
N PHE A 11 -6.90 22.28 -1.67
CA PHE A 11 -7.36 21.06 -1.00
C PHE A 11 -7.46 19.87 -1.98
N CYS A 12 -7.99 20.07 -3.18
CA CYS A 12 -8.07 19.03 -4.20
C CYS A 12 -6.69 18.50 -4.62
N VAL A 13 -5.72 19.40 -4.84
CA VAL A 13 -4.34 19.02 -5.22
C VAL A 13 -3.67 18.23 -4.11
N VAL A 14 -3.82 18.64 -2.85
CA VAL A 14 -3.25 17.91 -1.71
C VAL A 14 -3.85 16.51 -1.59
N ASN A 15 -5.16 16.35 -1.72
CA ASN A 15 -5.80 15.02 -1.67
C ASN A 15 -5.39 14.12 -2.85
N PHE A 16 -5.23 14.69 -4.04
CA PHE A 16 -4.76 13.94 -5.22
C PHE A 16 -3.29 13.50 -5.10
N CYS A 17 -2.45 14.27 -4.42
CA CYS A 17 -1.08 13.84 -4.13
C CYS A 17 -1.01 12.81 -2.99
N LEU A 18 -2.05 12.72 -2.14
CA LEU A 18 -2.13 11.80 -1.01
C LEU A 18 -2.84 10.48 -1.32
N THR A 19 -3.46 10.35 -2.50
CA THR A 19 -3.89 9.03 -2.99
C THR A 19 -2.66 8.17 -3.19
N THR A 20 -2.41 7.28 -2.22
CA THR A 20 -1.43 6.22 -2.35
C THR A 20 -1.78 5.42 -3.61
N PRO A 21 -0.81 5.09 -4.47
CA PRO A 21 -1.07 4.19 -5.59
C PRO A 21 -1.78 2.96 -5.06
N GLU A 22 -2.84 2.51 -5.73
CA GLU A 22 -3.45 1.21 -5.45
C GLU A 22 -2.32 0.20 -5.36
N GLU A 23 -2.17 -0.44 -4.21
CA GLU A 23 -1.09 -1.39 -4.01
C GLU A 23 -1.11 -2.39 -5.17
N PRO A 24 0.04 -2.70 -5.78
CA PRO A 24 0.08 -3.61 -6.91
C PRO A 24 -0.65 -4.90 -6.53
N TYR A 25 -1.52 -5.37 -7.43
CA TYR A 25 -2.21 -6.63 -7.25
C TYR A 25 -1.15 -7.74 -7.34
N LEU A 26 -0.88 -8.36 -6.20
CA LEU A 26 0.03 -9.49 -6.08
C LEU A 26 -0.80 -10.74 -5.85
N THR A 27 -0.42 -11.84 -6.49
CA THR A 27 -1.02 -13.13 -6.23
C THR A 27 -0.60 -13.66 -4.85
N PHE A 28 -1.39 -14.59 -4.30
CA PHE A 28 -1.01 -15.31 -3.09
C PHE A 28 0.39 -15.95 -3.20
N GLU A 29 0.69 -16.56 -4.34
CA GLU A 29 1.97 -17.24 -4.57
C GLU A 29 3.14 -16.25 -4.51
N GLU A 30 3.01 -15.07 -5.12
CA GLU A 30 4.04 -14.02 -5.07
C GLU A 30 4.26 -13.52 -3.64
N LEU A 31 3.18 -13.22 -2.91
CA LEU A 31 3.26 -12.80 -1.51
C LEU A 31 3.92 -13.86 -0.63
N TYR A 32 3.60 -15.13 -0.85
CA TYR A 32 4.23 -16.25 -0.13
C TYR A 32 5.73 -16.36 -0.41
N GLN A 33 6.15 -16.21 -1.68
CA GLN A 33 7.58 -16.23 -2.03
C GLN A 33 8.33 -15.03 -1.42
N TYR A 34 7.74 -13.82 -1.45
CA TYR A 34 8.33 -12.65 -0.82
C TYR A 34 8.48 -12.83 0.69
N GLY A 35 7.42 -13.27 1.38
CA GLY A 35 7.50 -13.54 2.82
C GLY A 35 8.59 -14.57 3.18
N LYS A 36 8.74 -15.64 2.38
CA LYS A 36 9.80 -16.64 2.58
C LYS A 36 11.21 -16.07 2.34
N ASN A 37 11.37 -15.19 1.36
CA ASN A 37 12.63 -14.49 1.12
C ASN A 37 13.00 -13.60 2.32
N GLU A 38 12.07 -12.78 2.79
CA GLU A 38 12.29 -11.90 3.95
C GLU A 38 12.58 -12.68 5.23
N TYR A 39 11.92 -13.84 5.44
CA TYR A 39 12.26 -14.77 6.51
C TYR A 39 13.73 -15.21 6.44
N THR A 40 14.20 -15.59 5.25
CA THR A 40 15.58 -16.04 5.02
C THR A 40 16.58 -14.91 5.32
N MET A 41 16.22 -13.68 4.99
CA MET A 41 17.01 -12.47 5.28
C MET A 41 16.87 -11.98 6.73
N LYS A 42 16.03 -12.62 7.55
CA LYS A 42 15.69 -12.21 8.93
C LYS A 42 15.05 -10.81 9.00
N ASN A 43 14.39 -10.39 7.92
CA ASN A 43 13.60 -9.17 7.87
C ASN A 43 12.17 -9.47 8.35
N TRP A 44 12.01 -9.51 9.68
CA TRP A 44 10.76 -9.93 10.31
C TRP A 44 9.55 -9.05 10.00
N PRO A 45 9.65 -7.70 9.99
CA PRO A 45 8.51 -6.83 9.71
C PRO A 45 7.89 -7.12 8.34
N ASP A 46 8.72 -7.18 7.29
CA ASP A 46 8.24 -7.40 5.93
C ASP A 46 7.77 -8.83 5.72
N CYS A 47 8.44 -9.81 6.33
CA CYS A 47 7.98 -11.20 6.35
C CYS A 47 6.55 -11.32 6.88
N ILE A 48 6.25 -10.69 8.03
CA ILE A 48 4.91 -10.73 8.62
C ILE A 48 3.92 -9.97 7.75
N GLY A 49 4.33 -8.83 7.18
CA GLY A 49 3.51 -8.02 6.29
C GLY A 49 3.02 -8.80 5.06
N TYR A 50 3.94 -9.42 4.33
CA TYR A 50 3.61 -10.21 3.14
C TYR A 50 2.72 -11.41 3.49
N MET A 51 3.05 -12.16 4.55
CA MET A 51 2.27 -13.34 4.94
C MET A 51 0.84 -12.98 5.37
N LYS A 52 0.67 -11.86 6.09
CA LYS A 52 -0.66 -11.40 6.51
C LYS A 52 -1.50 -11.01 5.30
N ARG A 53 -0.93 -10.23 4.37
CA ARG A 53 -1.63 -9.85 3.14
C ARG A 53 -2.05 -11.06 2.31
N ALA A 54 -1.17 -12.06 2.19
CA ALA A 54 -1.47 -13.31 1.50
C ALA A 54 -2.68 -14.04 2.12
N LEU A 55 -2.78 -14.05 3.45
CA LEU A 55 -3.93 -14.65 4.15
C LEU A 55 -5.21 -13.83 4.01
N ASP A 56 -5.11 -12.50 3.98
CA ASP A 56 -6.26 -11.61 3.80
C ASP A 56 -6.88 -11.78 2.40
N ASP A 57 -6.07 -12.00 1.36
CA ASP A 57 -6.53 -12.24 -0.03
C ASP A 57 -7.27 -13.59 -0.21
N PHE A 58 -7.14 -14.52 0.76
CA PHE A 58 -7.82 -15.83 0.72
C PHE A 58 -9.26 -15.82 1.28
N ARG A 59 -9.67 -14.76 1.98
CA ARG A 59 -10.98 -14.67 2.64
C ARG A 59 -12.10 -14.30 1.68
#